data_AF-A0A1G7Z1V8-F1
#
_entry.id   AF-A0A1G7Z1V8-F1
#
_cell.length_a   1.000
_cell.length_b   1.000
_cell.length_c   1.000
_cell.angle_alpha   90.00
_cell.angle_beta   90.00
_cell.angle_gamma   90.00
#
_symmetry.space_group_name_H-M   'P 1'
#
loop_
_entity.id
_entity.type
_entity.pdbx_description
1 polymer ?
#
loop_
_entity_poly.entity_id
_entity_poly.type
_entity_poly.pdbx_seq_one_letter_code
_entity_poly.pdbx_strand_id
1 'polypeptide(L)'
;MKKEELIPQYLQDELREINDIRPPYSFEEITKLKDLLDHTLKQEKQLEEAEAYGAIPKEEADITNLVLTVKHFVLQESIKDAIKQLENDIEEKKRELEELKRGN
;
A
#
# COMPACT_ATOMS: atom_id res chain seq x y z
N MET A 1 1.20 -21.25 -30.35
CA MET A 1 0.09 -20.70 -29.54
C MET A 1 0.65 -19.57 -28.69
N LYS A 2 0.04 -18.39 -28.69
CA LYS A 2 0.40 -17.34 -27.73
C LYS A 2 -0.04 -17.83 -26.34
N LYS A 3 0.83 -17.70 -25.33
CA LYS A 3 0.42 -17.98 -23.95
C LYS A 3 -0.62 -16.93 -23.60
N GLU A 4 -1.84 -17.35 -23.27
CA GLU A 4 -2.78 -16.47 -22.58
C GLU A 4 -2.16 -16.17 -21.22
N GLU A 5 -1.86 -14.90 -20.96
CA GLU A 5 -1.41 -14.49 -19.64
C GLU A 5 -2.59 -14.68 -18.67
N LEU A 6 -2.35 -15.42 -17.59
CA LEU A 6 -3.35 -15.75 -16.57
C LEU A 6 -3.94 -14.51 -15.87
N ILE A 7 -3.25 -13.38 -15.94
CA ILE A 7 -3.64 -12.11 -15.33
C ILE A 7 -3.67 -11.05 -16.43
N PRO A 8 -4.81 -10.35 -16.64
CA PRO A 8 -4.90 -9.22 -17.54
C PRO A 8 -3.79 -8.18 -17.33
N GLN A 9 -3.27 -7.58 -18.41
CA GLN A 9 -2.16 -6.63 -18.35
C GLN A 9 -2.42 -5.47 -17.37
N TYR A 10 -3.65 -4.93 -17.34
CA TYR A 10 -4.00 -3.81 -16.46
C TYR A 10 -3.82 -4.17 -14.97
N LEU A 11 -4.11 -5.43 -14.60
CA LEU A 11 -3.90 -5.94 -13.24
C LEU A 11 -2.42 -6.18 -12.93
N GLN A 12 -1.62 -6.54 -13.93
CA GLN A 12 -0.17 -6.65 -13.77
C GLN A 12 0.48 -5.27 -13.55
N ASP A 13 0.01 -4.25 -14.28
CA ASP A 13 0.47 -2.88 -14.13
C ASP A 13 0.14 -2.36 -12.73
N GLU A 14 -1.06 -2.66 -12.24
CA GLU A 14 -1.48 -2.39 -10.87
C GLU A 14 -0.53 -3.01 -9.83
N LEU A 15 -0.06 -4.25 -10.03
CA LEU A 15 0.92 -4.89 -9.14
C LEU A 15 2.32 -4.27 -9.23
N ARG A 16 2.71 -3.70 -10.38
CA ARG A 16 4.03 -3.07 -10.55
C ARG A 16 4.15 -1.76 -9.78
N GLU A 17 3.10 -0.94 -9.77
CA GLU A 17 3.06 0.35 -9.07
C GLU A 17 3.36 0.24 -7.57
N ILE A 18 3.16 -0.94 -6.98
CA ILE A 18 3.35 -1.19 -5.56
C ILE A 18 4.83 -1.37 -5.18
N ASN A 19 5.68 -1.81 -6.12
CA ASN A 19 7.09 -2.14 -5.82
C ASN A 19 8.02 -0.93 -5.68
N ASP A 20 7.52 0.26 -6.01
CA ASP A 20 8.33 1.48 -6.07
C ASP A 20 8.43 2.23 -4.74
N ILE A 21 7.63 1.86 -3.74
CA ILE A 21 7.68 2.50 -2.42
C ILE A 21 8.70 1.77 -1.53
N ARG A 22 9.79 2.45 -1.19
CA ARG A 22 10.86 1.90 -0.35
C ARG A 22 11.35 2.93 0.67
N PRO A 23 11.84 2.49 1.84
CA PRO A 23 12.45 3.39 2.81
C PRO A 23 13.73 4.06 2.26
N PRO A 24 14.11 5.24 2.79
CA PRO A 24 13.48 5.97 3.90
C PRO A 24 12.20 6.72 3.49
N TYR A 25 11.19 6.75 4.36
CA TYR A 25 9.91 7.41 4.07
C TYR A 25 9.91 8.89 4.49
N SER A 26 9.60 9.78 3.55
CA SER A 26 9.26 11.18 3.81
C SER A 26 7.80 11.34 4.24
N PHE A 27 7.46 12.50 4.82
CA PHE A 27 6.06 12.83 5.19
C PHE A 27 5.10 12.77 3.99
N GLU A 28 5.57 13.18 2.82
CA GLU A 28 4.81 13.12 1.57
C GLU A 28 4.54 11.67 1.15
N GLU A 29 5.55 10.79 1.24
CA GLU A 29 5.41 9.36 0.94
C GLU A 29 4.47 8.65 1.92
N ILE A 30 4.50 9.01 3.21
CA ILE A 30 3.57 8.47 4.21
C ILE A 30 2.13 8.89 3.91
N THR A 31 1.92 10.15 3.54
CA THR A 31 0.60 10.65 3.14
C THR A 31 0.10 9.91 1.90
N LYS A 32 0.96 9.74 0.89
CA LYS A 32 0.66 8.99 -0.32
C LYS A 32 0.32 7.52 -0.02
N LEU A 33 1.07 6.86 0.87
CA LEU A 33 0.81 5.48 1.29
C LEU A 33 -0.59 5.34 1.90
N LYS A 34 -0.99 6.28 2.76
CA LYS A 34 -2.33 6.33 3.34
C LYS A 34 -3.40 6.50 2.26
N ASP A 35 -3.21 7.46 1.35
CA ASP A 35 -4.20 7.73 0.29
C ASP A 35 -4.36 6.53 -0.65
N LEU A 36 -3.28 5.82 -0.96
CA LEU A 36 -3.28 4.58 -1.74
C LEU A 36 -4.00 3.44 -1.00
N LEU A 37 -3.83 3.34 0.32
CA LEU A 37 -4.55 2.35 1.14
C LEU A 37 -6.05 2.65 1.14
N ASP A 38 -6.44 3.89 1.40
CA ASP A 38 -7.85 4.31 1.40
C ASP A 38 -8.50 4.06 0.02
N HIS A 39 -7.76 4.30 -1.06
CA HIS A 39 -8.20 4.00 -2.43
C HIS A 39 -8.38 2.50 -2.67
N THR A 40 -7.41 1.68 -2.27
CA THR A 40 -7.47 0.20 -2.41
C THR A 40 -8.69 -0.37 -1.69
N LEU A 41 -8.93 0.05 -0.45
CA LEU A 41 -10.10 -0.38 0.34
C LEU A 41 -11.42 0.02 -0.32
N LYS A 42 -11.46 1.18 -0.98
CA LYS A 42 -12.62 1.60 -1.76
C LYS A 42 -12.83 0.71 -2.99
N GLN A 43 -11.77 0.33 -3.69
CA GLN A 43 -11.86 -0.57 -4.84
C GLN A 43 -12.36 -1.97 -4.44
N GLU A 44 -11.91 -2.50 -3.30
CA GLU A 44 -12.40 -3.79 -2.77
C GLU A 44 -13.91 -3.75 -2.54
N LYS A 45 -14.42 -2.69 -1.91
CA LYS A 45 -15.85 -2.52 -1.71
C LYS A 45 -16.62 -2.39 -3.02
N GLN A 46 -16.09 -1.63 -3.98
CA GLN A 46 -16.71 -1.48 -5.30
C GLN A 46 -16.75 -2.82 -6.06
N LEU A 47 -15.73 -3.66 -5.89
CA LEU A 47 -15.67 -4.99 -6.47
C LEU A 47 -16.73 -5.91 -5.85
N GLU A 48 -16.85 -5.92 -4.52
CA GLU A 48 -17.88 -6.69 -3.80
C GLU A 48 -19.29 -6.29 -4.25
N GLU A 49 -19.56 -4.99 -4.37
CA GLU A 49 -20.84 -4.47 -4.88
C GLU A 49 -21.05 -4.90 -6.34
N ALA A 50 -20.06 -4.74 -7.21
CA ALA A 50 -20.16 -5.11 -8.62
C ALA A 50 -20.40 -6.61 -8.83
N GLU A 51 -19.76 -7.48 -8.04
CA GLU A 51 -19.99 -8.92 -8.04
C GLU A 51 -21.41 -9.25 -7.59
N ALA A 52 -21.88 -8.64 -6.49
CA ALA A 52 -23.22 -8.86 -5.95
C ALA A 52 -24.33 -8.47 -6.95
N TYR A 53 -24.11 -7.43 -7.76
CA TYR A 53 -25.03 -7.02 -8.82
C TYR A 53 -24.86 -7.78 -10.14
N GLY A 54 -23.90 -8.70 -10.24
CA GLY A 54 -23.59 -9.43 -11.47
C GLY A 54 -23.07 -8.53 -12.60
N ALA A 55 -22.48 -7.39 -12.25
CA ALA A 55 -21.91 -6.44 -13.21
C ALA A 55 -20.57 -6.91 -13.78
N ILE A 56 -19.91 -7.85 -13.09
CA ILE A 56 -18.63 -8.46 -13.50
C ILE A 56 -18.74 -9.99 -13.47
N PRO A 57 -18.05 -10.70 -14.38
CA PRO A 57 -17.92 -12.15 -14.30
C PRO A 57 -17.16 -12.57 -13.03
N LYS A 58 -17.55 -13.70 -12.43
CA LYS A 58 -16.92 -14.21 -11.20
C LYS A 58 -15.42 -14.42 -11.32
N GLU A 59 -14.95 -14.97 -12.43
CA GLU A 59 -13.52 -15.21 -12.65
C GLU A 59 -12.71 -13.90 -12.70
N GLU A 60 -13.29 -12.85 -13.28
CA GLU A 60 -12.68 -11.52 -13.30
C GLU A 60 -12.70 -10.86 -11.90
N ALA A 61 -13.77 -11.08 -11.14
CA ALA A 61 -13.87 -10.66 -9.75
C ALA A 61 -12.80 -11.33 -8.88
N ASP A 62 -12.63 -12.65 -8.99
CA ASP A 62 -11.66 -13.43 -8.22
C ASP A 62 -10.21 -12.94 -8.49
N ILE A 63 -9.86 -12.70 -9.76
CA ILE A 63 -8.51 -12.21 -10.12
C ILE A 63 -8.30 -10.77 -9.63
N THR A 64 -9.30 -9.91 -9.79
CA THR A 64 -9.21 -8.51 -9.32
C THR A 64 -9.10 -8.45 -7.80
N ASN A 65 -9.86 -9.28 -7.09
CA ASN A 65 -9.81 -9.37 -5.63
C ASN A 65 -8.43 -9.84 -5.14
N LEU A 66 -7.83 -10.83 -5.81
CA LEU A 66 -6.48 -11.28 -5.50
C LEU A 66 -5.46 -10.15 -5.62
N VAL A 67 -5.56 -9.35 -6.69
CA VAL A 67 -4.66 -8.21 -6.92
C VAL A 67 -4.84 -7.17 -5.82
N LEU A 68 -6.08 -6.75 -5.54
CA LEU A 68 -6.40 -5.79 -4.48
C LEU A 68 -5.91 -6.26 -3.10
N THR A 69 -6.10 -7.55 -2.78
CA THR A 69 -5.61 -8.15 -1.53
C THR A 69 -4.09 -8.03 -1.41
N VAL A 70 -3.36 -8.33 -2.49
CA VAL A 70 -1.89 -8.17 -2.52
C VAL A 70 -1.52 -6.68 -2.37
N LYS A 71 -2.23 -5.77 -3.04
CA LYS A 71 -2.01 -4.32 -2.90
C LYS A 71 -2.16 -3.87 -1.45
N HIS A 72 -3.29 -4.24 -0.84
CA HIS A 72 -3.65 -3.90 0.52
C HIS A 72 -2.58 -4.38 1.50
N PHE A 73 -2.16 -5.65 1.37
CA PHE A 73 -1.12 -6.22 2.22
C PHE A 73 0.19 -5.44 2.14
N VAL A 74 0.69 -5.17 0.93
CA VAL A 74 1.97 -4.45 0.78
C VAL A 74 1.87 -3.02 1.32
N LEU A 75 0.78 -2.30 1.03
CA LEU A 75 0.56 -0.95 1.55
C LEU A 75 0.53 -0.93 3.08
N GLN A 76 -0.12 -1.91 3.72
CA GLN A 76 -0.13 -2.03 5.17
C GLN A 76 1.26 -2.27 5.76
N GLU A 77 2.05 -3.17 5.17
CA GLU A 77 3.41 -3.43 5.64
C GLU A 77 4.31 -2.19 5.46
N SER A 78 4.22 -1.50 4.31
CA SER A 78 4.96 -0.24 4.10
C SER A 78 4.58 0.85 5.10
N ILE A 79 3.30 0.98 5.45
CA ILE A 79 2.84 1.93 6.48
C ILE A 79 3.41 1.55 7.86
N LYS A 80 3.42 0.25 8.22
CA LYS A 80 4.02 -0.21 9.48
C LYS A 80 5.51 0.13 9.54
N ASP A 81 6.24 -0.11 8.46
CA ASP A 81 7.65 0.24 8.37
C ASP A 81 7.88 1.75 8.50
N ALA A 82 7.01 2.56 7.88
CA ALA A 82 7.09 4.01 7.99
C ALA A 82 6.82 4.51 9.41
N ILE A 83 5.83 3.94 10.11
CA ILE A 83 5.56 4.24 11.52
C ILE A 83 6.78 3.91 12.38
N LYS A 84 7.36 2.73 12.19
CA LYS A 84 8.55 2.29 12.93
C LYS A 84 9.75 3.22 12.70
N GLN A 85 9.94 3.70 11.46
CA GLN A 85 10.98 4.69 11.17
C GLN A 85 10.72 6.01 11.90
N LEU A 86 9.49 6.54 11.86
CA LEU A 86 9.14 7.76 12.59
C LEU A 86 9.33 7.63 14.10
N GLU A 87 9.03 6.47 14.69
CA GLU A 87 9.27 6.20 16.10
C GLU A 87 10.76 6.27 16.45
N ASN A 88 11.63 5.69 15.61
CA ASN A 88 13.08 5.78 15.77
C ASN A 88 13.58 7.22 15.66
N ASP A 89 13.10 7.97 14.65
CA ASP A 89 13.49 9.37 14.45
C ASP A 89 13.08 10.24 15.66
N ILE A 90 11.89 9.99 16.23
CA ILE A 90 11.43 10.67 17.46
C ILE A 90 12.33 10.33 18.65
N GLU A 91 12.74 9.07 18.80
CA GLU A 91 13.64 8.66 19.88
C GLU A 91 15.02 9.33 19.74
N GLU A 92 15.58 9.36 18.54
CA GLU A 92 16.85 10.02 18.25
C GLU A 92 16.77 11.52 18.55
N LYS A 93 15.73 12.20 18.06
CA LYS A 93 15.53 13.65 18.33
C LYS A 93 15.30 13.96 19.81
N LYS A 94 14.65 13.08 20.56
CA LYS A 94 14.54 13.24 22.03
C LYS A 94 15.91 13.13 22.69
N ARG A 95 16.74 12.17 22.26
CA ARG A 95 18.09 11.99 22.82
C ARG A 95 18.99 13.19 22.51
N GLU A 96 18.98 13.68 21.27
CA GLU A 96 19.67 14.92 20.87
C GLU A 96 19.24 16.12 21.73
N LEU A 97 17.94 16.26 21.99
CA LEU A 97 17.41 17.36 22.81
C LEU A 97 17.87 17.26 24.27
N GLU A 98 17.93 16.06 24.84
CA GLU A 98 18.45 15.86 26.20
C GLU A 98 19.94 16.19 26.30
N GLU A 99 20.73 15.82 25.30
CA GLU A 99 22.16 16.15 25.23
C GLU A 99 22.37 17.66 25.14
N LEU A 100 21.62 18.35 24.28
CA LEU A 100 21.65 19.81 24.16
C LEU A 100 21.25 20.53 25.46
N LYS A 101 20.31 19.96 26.23
CA LYS A 101 19.92 20.48 27.56
C LYS A 101 20.97 20.25 28.64
N ARG A 102 21.85 19.26 28.49
CA ARG A 102 22.94 18.96 29.44
C ARG A 102 24.25 19.66 29.08
N GLY A 103 24.43 20.04 27.81
CA GLY A 103 25.57 20.81 27.30
C GLY A 103 25.46 22.33 27.48
N ASN A 104 24.28 22.81 27.90
CA ASN A 104 24.03 24.14 28.46
C ASN A 104 23.91 24.05 29.98
#